data_AF-A0A226H5E8-F1
#
_entry.id   AF-A0A226H5E8-F1
#
_cell.length_a   1.000
_cell.length_b   1.000
_cell.length_c   1.000
_cell.angle_alpha   90.00
_cell.angle_beta   90.00
_cell.angle_gamma   90.00
#
_symmetry.space_group_name_H-M   'P 1'
#
loop_
_entity.id
_entity.type
_entity.pdbx_description
1 polymer ?
#
loop_
_entity_poly.entity_id
_entity_poly.type
_entity_poly.pdbx_seq_one_letter_code
_entity_poly.pdbx_strand_id
1 'polypeptide(L)'
;MKLEFLILGKNESILPILLRLVNADENWNAIAFTDEHLAQEHFLNNKIDMVLLSSAIEDHVEKEFTSFCLKNNPDVEVIEHFGGGSGLLRSEILHRLHLKGKL
;
A
#
# COMPACT_ATOMS: atom_id res chain seq x y z
N MET A 1 18.11 -0.58 4.93
CA MET A 1 16.89 -1.40 5.16
C MET A 1 15.80 -0.77 4.31
N LYS A 2 15.03 -1.57 3.55
CA LYS A 2 13.95 -1.03 2.72
C LYS A 2 12.66 -0.90 3.51
N LEU A 3 11.79 0.02 3.10
CA LEU A 3 10.40 0.04 3.52
C LEU A 3 9.62 -0.95 2.65
N GLU A 4 8.84 -1.80 3.30
CA GLU A 4 8.06 -2.85 2.64
C GLU A 4 6.61 -2.38 2.45
N PHE A 5 6.14 -2.41 1.20
CA PHE A 5 4.83 -1.95 0.78
C PHE A 5 3.98 -3.12 0.27
N LEU A 6 2.73 -3.15 0.69
CA LEU A 6 1.69 -3.97 0.09
C LEU A 6 0.70 -3.08 -0.66
N ILE A 7 0.44 -3.37 -1.93
CA ILE A 7 -0.54 -2.67 -2.74
C ILE A 7 -1.73 -3.60 -2.97
N LEU A 8 -2.93 -3.18 -2.60
CA LEU A 8 -4.17 -3.87 -2.93
C LEU A 8 -4.94 -3.04 -3.95
N GLY A 9 -5.47 -3.67 -5.00
CA GLY A 9 -6.30 -2.98 -5.99
C GLY A 9 -6.92 -3.93 -6.99
N LYS A 10 -8.16 -3.67 -7.42
CA LYS A 10 -8.86 -4.51 -8.41
C LYS A 10 -8.69 -4.02 -9.85
N ASN A 11 -8.18 -2.81 -10.05
CA ASN A 11 -7.89 -2.31 -11.39
C ASN A 11 -6.54 -2.85 -11.91
N GLU A 12 -6.60 -3.99 -12.61
CA GLU A 12 -5.43 -4.67 -13.17
C GLU A 12 -4.61 -3.81 -14.14
N SER A 13 -5.20 -2.80 -14.79
CA SER A 13 -4.46 -1.91 -15.70
C SER A 13 -3.59 -0.90 -14.96
N ILE A 14 -4.01 -0.48 -13.76
CA ILE A 14 -3.31 0.52 -12.94
C ILE A 14 -2.31 -0.13 -12.00
N LEU A 15 -2.60 -1.33 -11.49
CA LEU A 15 -1.80 -1.99 -10.47
C LEU A 15 -0.32 -2.17 -10.84
N PRO A 16 0.05 -2.61 -12.07
CA PRO A 16 1.45 -2.70 -12.49
C PRO A 16 2.16 -1.34 -12.57
N ILE A 17 1.42 -0.27 -12.89
CA ILE A 17 1.96 1.09 -12.96
C ILE A 17 2.33 1.55 -11.55
N LEU A 18 1.44 1.37 -10.57
CA LEU A 18 1.71 1.72 -9.16
C LEU A 18 2.88 0.90 -8.61
N LEU A 19 2.88 -0.41 -8.85
CA LEU A 19 3.97 -1.29 -8.44
C LEU A 19 5.32 -0.81 -8.97
N ARG A 20 5.39 -0.43 -10.25
CA ARG A 20 6.61 0.12 -10.86
C ARG A 20 7.00 1.47 -10.26
N LEU A 21 6.05 2.35 -9.99
CA LEU A 21 6.33 3.68 -9.44
C LEU A 21 6.87 3.62 -8.02
N VAL A 22 6.32 2.75 -7.17
CA VAL A 22 6.83 2.57 -5.80
C VAL A 22 8.21 1.91 -5.82
N ASN A 23 8.39 0.87 -6.63
CA ASN A 23 9.69 0.19 -6.78
C ASN A 23 10.76 1.00 -7.54
N ALA A 24 10.45 2.20 -8.02
CA ALA A 24 11.43 3.09 -8.63
C ALA A 24 12.36 3.74 -7.59
N ASP A 25 11.96 3.78 -6.31
CA ASP A 25 12.82 4.23 -5.21
C ASP A 25 13.61 3.05 -4.65
N GLU A 26 14.93 3.16 -4.61
CA GLU A 26 15.81 2.06 -4.17
C GLU A 26 15.60 1.66 -2.71
N ASN A 27 15.06 2.58 -1.89
CA ASN A 27 14.78 2.37 -0.48
C ASN A 27 13.42 1.70 -0.24
N TRP A 28 12.62 1.50 -1.28
CA TRP A 28 11.29 0.92 -1.19
C TRP A 28 11.26 -0.45 -1.88
N ASN A 29 10.39 -1.32 -1.38
CA ASN A 29 10.06 -2.59 -2.02
C ASN A 29 8.55 -2.77 -1.93
N ALA A 30 7.90 -3.02 -3.06
CA ALA A 30 6.46 -3.19 -3.12
C ALA A 30 6.08 -4.50 -3.79
N ILE A 31 5.01 -5.11 -3.28
CA ILE A 31 4.28 -6.21 -3.91
C ILE A 31 2.81 -5.80 -4.08
N ALA A 32 2.14 -6.33 -5.11
CA ALA A 32 0.78 -5.96 -5.43
C ALA A 32 -0.13 -7.19 -5.55
N PHE A 33 -1.38 -7.04 -5.10
CA PHE A 33 -2.40 -8.08 -5.11
C PHE A 33 -3.73 -7.53 -5.63
N THR A 34 -4.46 -8.37 -6.35
CA THR A 34 -5.85 -8.16 -6.72
C THR A 34 -6.82 -8.94 -5.83
N ASP A 35 -6.31 -9.87 -5.02
CA ASP A 35 -7.08 -10.74 -4.14
C ASP A 35 -6.80 -10.37 -2.67
N GLU A 36 -7.85 -10.11 -1.89
CA GLU A 36 -7.70 -9.70 -0.49
C GLU A 36 -7.16 -10.81 0.38
N HIS A 37 -7.53 -12.07 0.13
CA HIS A 37 -7.09 -13.19 0.94
C HIS A 37 -5.60 -13.45 0.75
N LEU A 38 -5.10 -13.38 -0.48
CA LEU A 38 -3.67 -13.47 -0.77
C LEU A 38 -2.90 -12.28 -0.16
N ALA A 39 -3.47 -11.08 -0.22
CA ALA A 39 -2.89 -9.90 0.42
C ALA A 39 -2.84 -10.05 1.94
N GLN A 40 -3.91 -10.54 2.57
CA GLN A 40 -3.98 -10.80 4.01
C GLN A 40 -2.95 -11.86 4.43
N GLU A 41 -2.86 -12.97 3.68
CA GLU A 41 -1.86 -14.02 3.93
C GLU A 41 -0.44 -13.47 3.83
N HIS A 42 -0.15 -12.67 2.80
CA HIS A 42 1.16 -12.05 2.66
C HIS A 42 1.47 -11.09 3.81
N PHE A 43 0.48 -10.28 4.22
CA PHE A 43 0.61 -9.33 5.32
C PHE A 43 0.94 -10.01 6.66
N LEU A 44 0.34 -11.17 6.95
CA LEU A 44 0.60 -11.90 8.20
C LEU A 44 1.98 -12.55 8.21
N ASN A 45 2.50 -12.91 7.05
CA ASN A 45 3.75 -13.66 6.92
C ASN A 45 4.98 -12.77 6.69
N ASN A 46 4.79 -11.48 6.41
CA ASN A 46 5.87 -10.55 6.08
C ASN A 46 5.75 -9.26 6.89
N LYS A 47 6.88 -8.60 7.13
CA LYS A 47 6.86 -7.25 7.70
C LYS A 47 6.35 -6.29 6.63
N ILE A 48 5.26 -5.60 6.90
CA ILE A 48 4.72 -4.54 6.05
C ILE A 48 4.79 -3.21 6.80
N ASP A 49 5.45 -2.21 6.19
CA ASP A 49 5.54 -0.85 6.73
C ASP A 49 4.40 0.05 6.25
N MET A 50 3.89 -0.20 5.04
CA MET A 50 2.84 0.59 4.42
C MET A 50 1.93 -0.25 3.52
N VAL A 51 0.63 0.06 3.56
CA VAL A 51 -0.40 -0.51 2.69
C VAL A 51 -0.95 0.61 1.80
N LEU A 52 -0.99 0.36 0.49
CA LEU A 52 -1.59 1.27 -0.48
C LEU A 52 -2.86 0.63 -1.04
N LEU A 53 -4.01 1.21 -0.74
CA LEU A 53 -5.29 0.84 -1.34
C LEU A 53 -5.48 1.63 -2.63
N SER A 54 -5.61 0.89 -3.74
CA SER A 54 -5.75 1.43 -5.09
C SER A 54 -7.21 1.40 -5.56
N SER A 55 -7.44 1.75 -6.82
CA SER A 55 -8.77 1.86 -7.42
C SER A 55 -9.49 0.52 -7.63
N ALA A 56 -10.83 0.64 -7.77
CA ALA A 56 -11.79 -0.43 -8.06
C ALA A 56 -12.01 -1.44 -6.93
N ILE A 57 -11.61 -1.10 -5.70
CA ILE A 57 -11.98 -1.85 -4.50
C ILE A 57 -13.33 -1.32 -4.01
N GLU A 58 -14.23 -2.20 -3.60
CA GLU A 58 -15.49 -1.83 -2.99
C GLU A 58 -15.28 -1.26 -1.57
N ASP A 59 -16.03 -0.21 -1.19
CA ASP A 59 -15.90 0.48 0.10
C ASP A 59 -15.90 -0.46 1.32
N HIS A 60 -16.69 -1.54 1.29
CA HIS A 60 -16.75 -2.50 2.40
C HIS A 60 -15.45 -3.30 2.50
N VAL A 61 -14.88 -3.70 1.37
CA VAL A 61 -13.61 -4.40 1.28
C VAL A 61 -12.46 -3.53 1.79
N GLU A 62 -12.40 -2.26 1.38
CA GLU A 62 -11.37 -1.32 1.86
C GLU A 62 -11.40 -1.17 3.39
N LYS A 63 -12.61 -1.02 3.95
CA LYS A 63 -12.80 -0.87 5.40
C LYS A 63 -12.43 -2.14 6.16
N GLU A 64 -12.83 -3.30 5.66
CA GLU A 64 -12.50 -4.60 6.25
C GLU A 64 -11.00 -4.87 6.20
N PHE A 65 -10.36 -4.63 5.05
CA PHE A 65 -8.92 -4.82 4.87
C PHE A 65 -8.09 -3.84 5.72
N THR A 66 -8.51 -2.58 5.79
CA THR A 66 -7.88 -1.58 6.68
C THR A 66 -7.98 -1.99 8.14
N SER A 67 -9.18 -2.41 8.58
CA SER A 67 -9.42 -2.88 9.94
C SER A 67 -8.56 -4.10 10.26
N PHE A 68 -8.44 -5.03 9.32
CA PHE A 68 -7.56 -6.19 9.42
C PHE A 68 -6.09 -5.78 9.58
N CYS A 69 -5.57 -4.87 8.75
CA CYS A 69 -4.18 -4.43 8.80
C CYS A 69 -3.85 -3.78 10.15
N LEU A 70 -4.68 -2.82 10.60
CA LEU A 70 -4.48 -2.09 11.85
C LEU A 70 -4.63 -2.99 13.09
N LYS A 71 -5.48 -4.02 13.03
CA LYS A 71 -5.62 -5.00 14.12
C LYS A 71 -4.36 -5.85 14.30
N ASN A 72 -3.73 -6.26 13.19
CA ASN A 72 -2.57 -7.16 13.23
C ASN A 72 -1.23 -6.41 13.32
N ASN A 73 -1.17 -5.17 12.83
CA ASN A 73 -0.03 -4.28 12.97
C ASN A 73 -0.52 -2.83 13.16
N PRO A 74 -0.68 -2.36 14.41
CA PRO A 74 -1.15 -1.00 14.70
C PRO A 74 -0.24 0.12 14.18
N ASP A 75 1.03 -0.19 13.88
CA ASP A 75 2.02 0.78 13.40
C ASP A 75 2.10 0.86 11.88
N VAL A 76 1.37 -0.01 11.15
CA VAL A 76 1.30 0.05 9.69
C VAL A 76 0.59 1.32 9.25
N GLU A 77 1.09 1.97 8.20
CA GLU A 77 0.38 3.08 7.56
C GLU A 77 -0.50 2.53 6.44
N VAL A 78 -1.79 2.88 6.43
CA VAL A 78 -2.71 2.54 5.33
C VAL A 78 -3.08 3.83 4.60
N ILE A 79 -2.84 3.88 3.29
CA ILE A 79 -3.13 5.04 2.45
C ILE A 79 -4.08 4.62 1.33
N GLU A 80 -5.18 5.35 1.20
CA GLU A 80 -6.05 5.30 0.03
C GLU A 80 -5.49 6.21 -1.08
N HIS A 81 -5.23 5.66 -2.26
CA HIS A 81 -4.73 6.40 -3.42
C HIS A 81 -5.61 6.17 -4.65
N PHE A 82 -6.48 7.15 -4.92
CA PHE A 82 -7.42 7.13 -6.05
C PHE A 82 -6.91 7.98 -7.22
N GLY A 83 -5.72 7.67 -7.75
CA GLY A 83 -5.16 8.33 -8.94
C GLY A 83 -4.72 9.79 -8.71
N GLY A 84 -4.45 10.51 -9.80
CA GLY A 84 -3.98 11.92 -9.76
C GLY A 84 -2.58 12.17 -10.37
N GLY A 85 -1.90 11.12 -10.83
CA GLY A 85 -0.59 11.21 -11.51
C GLY A 85 0.59 10.80 -10.62
N SER A 86 1.70 10.39 -11.25
CA SER A 86 2.84 9.76 -10.55
C SER A 86 3.55 10.66 -9.53
N GLY A 87 3.52 11.98 -9.71
CA GLY A 87 4.12 12.93 -8.78
C GLY A 87 3.36 13.08 -7.46
N LEU A 88 2.05 12.79 -7.47
CA LEU A 88 1.22 12.89 -6.27
C LEU A 88 1.46 11.71 -5.33
N LEU A 89 1.45 10.48 -5.86
CA LEU A 89 1.67 9.27 -5.06
C LEU A 89 2.97 9.33 -4.25
N ARG A 90 4.09 9.71 -4.89
CA ARG A 90 5.38 9.76 -4.19
C ARG A 90 5.38 10.83 -3.09
N SER A 91 4.81 11.99 -3.38
CA SER A 91 4.72 13.10 -2.42
C SER A 91 3.84 12.73 -1.23
N GLU A 92 2.74 12.01 -1.45
CA GLU A 92 1.85 11.48 -0.42
C GLU A 92 2.58 10.48 0.48
N ILE A 93 3.28 9.50 -0.09
CA ILE A 93 4.06 8.51 0.66
C ILE A 93 5.12 9.22 1.53
N LEU A 94 5.92 10.12 0.93
CA LEU A 94 6.96 10.85 1.65
C LEU A 94 6.37 11.71 2.77
N HIS A 95 5.22 12.35 2.53
CA HIS A 95 4.54 13.13 3.56
C HIS A 95 4.10 12.28 4.74
N ARG A 96 3.50 11.10 4.49
CA ARG A 96 3.12 10.16 5.56
C ARG A 96 4.32 9.66 6.35
N LEU A 97 5.40 9.31 5.66
CA LEU A 97 6.64 8.88 6.32
C LEU A 97 7.25 9.98 7.19
N HIS A 98 7.24 11.24 6.73
CA HIS A 98 7.69 12.39 7.53
C HIS A 98 6.85 12.58 8.79
N LEU A 99 5.51 12.52 8.70
CA LEU A 99 4.62 12.64 9.86
C LEU A 99 4.83 11.54 10.91
N LYS A 100 5.35 10.38 10.49
CA LYS A 100 5.68 9.25 11.38
C LYS A 100 7.13 9.27 11.89
N GLY A 101 7.94 10.26 11.52
CA GLY A 101 9.36 10.31 11.87
C GLY A 101 10.18 9.17 11.25
N LYS A 102 9.72 8.61 10.11
CA LYS A 102 10.42 7.56 9.35
C LYS A 102 11.33 8.15 8.25
N LEU A 103 11.41 9.47 8.16
CA LEU A 103 12.28 10.27 7.28
C LEU A 103 12.86 11.46 8.07
#